data_AF-A0A7V3BJ90-F1
#
_entry.id   AF-A0A7V3BJ90-F1
#
_cell.length_a   1.000
_cell.length_b   1.000
_cell.length_c   1.000
_cell.angle_alpha   90.00
_cell.angle_beta   90.00
_cell.angle_gamma   90.00
#
_symmetry.space_group_name_H-M   'P 1'
#
loop_
_entity.id
_entity.type
_entity.pdbx_description
1 polymer ?
#
loop_
_entity_poly.entity_id
_entity_poly.type
_entity_poly.pdbx_seq_one_letter_code
_entity_poly.pdbx_strand_id
1 'polypeptide(L)' 'MTEKQRAVLESSDLELLDELKSGDLLVRDTECMAVRGVYFCYVLTKEGHVQNIDYYYRTRQTAGQSA' A
#
# COMPACT_ATOMS: atom_id res chain seq x y z
N MET A 1 0.79 11.12 5.62
CA MET A 1 2.09 10.50 5.27
C MET A 1 3.16 10.56 6.41
N THR A 2 3.75 9.42 6.78
CA THR A 2 4.80 9.27 7.82
C THR A 2 6.23 9.24 7.25
N GLU A 3 7.25 9.38 8.11
CA GLU A 3 8.68 9.28 7.72
C GLU A 3 9.02 7.90 7.13
N LYS A 4 8.47 6.82 7.70
CA LYS A 4 8.67 5.46 7.17
C LYS A 4 8.04 5.28 5.79
N GLN A 5 6.82 5.79 5.59
CA GLN A 5 6.16 5.74 4.29
C GLN A 5 6.95 6.53 3.24
N ARG A 6 7.44 7.71 3.61
CA ARG A 6 8.31 8.52 2.74
C ARG A 6 9.59 7.77 2.36
N ALA A 7 10.28 7.18 3.33
CA ALA A 7 11.51 6.43 3.07
C ALA A 7 11.28 5.24 2.13
N VAL A 8 10.13 4.55 2.24
CA VAL A 8 9.75 3.49 1.30
C VAL A 8 9.51 4.05 -0.10
N LEU A 9 8.72 5.11 -0.24
CA LEU A 9 8.45 5.74 -1.54
C LEU A 9 9.74 6.27 -2.22
N GLU A 10 10.69 6.79 -1.44
CA GLU A 10 11.95 7.32 -1.96
C GLU A 10 12.95 6.22 -2.36
N SER A 11 12.77 4.98 -1.87
CA SER A 11 13.69 3.85 -2.11
C SER A 11 13.09 2.72 -2.95
N SER A 12 11.86 2.88 -3.45
CA SER A 12 11.16 1.87 -4.23
C SER A 12 10.51 2.47 -5.47
N ASP A 13 10.15 1.61 -6.42
CA ASP A 13 9.37 1.97 -7.60
C ASP A 13 7.87 2.02 -7.27
N LEU A 14 7.49 2.76 -6.24
CA LEU A 14 6.11 2.94 -5.83
C LEU A 14 5.69 4.39 -6.00
N GLU A 15 4.56 4.59 -6.66
CA GLU A 15 3.92 5.90 -6.80
C GLU A 15 2.71 6.01 -5.88
N LEU A 16 2.63 7.12 -5.16
CA LEU A 16 1.48 7.47 -4.34
C LEU A 16 0.27 7.82 -5.23
N LEU A 17 -0.83 7.07 -5.07
CA LEU A 17 -2.10 7.36 -5.72
C LEU A 17 -3.05 8.18 -4.84
N ASP A 18 -3.19 7.77 -3.57
CA ASP A 18 -4.13 8.41 -2.63
C ASP A 18 -3.75 8.12 -1.16
N GLU A 19 -4.27 8.93 -0.24
CA GLU A 19 -4.17 8.69 1.22
C GLU A 19 -5.53 8.21 1.76
N LEU A 20 -5.55 7.01 2.34
CA LEU A 20 -6.75 6.42 2.90
C LEU A 20 -7.12 7.11 4.22
N LYS A 21 -8.40 7.03 4.63
CA LYS A 21 -8.89 7.59 5.91
C LYS A 21 -8.16 7.04 7.14
N SER A 22 -7.50 5.89 7.05
CA SER A 22 -6.68 5.32 8.12
C SER A 22 -5.30 5.98 8.28
N GLY A 23 -4.90 6.81 7.31
CA GLY A 23 -3.54 7.34 7.14
C GLY A 23 -2.57 6.37 6.44
N ASP A 24 -3.06 5.22 5.97
CA ASP A 24 -2.31 4.34 5.08
C ASP A 24 -2.37 4.90 3.65
N LEU A 25 -1.40 4.55 2.81
CA LEU A 25 -1.31 5.06 1.45
C LEU A 25 -1.73 4.00 0.45
N LEU A 26 -2.51 4.40 -0.54
CA LEU A 26 -2.72 3.62 -1.75
C LEU A 26 -1.56 3.93 -2.70
N VAL A 27 -0.79 2.91 -3.05
CA VAL A 27 0.38 3.04 -3.91
C VAL A 27 0.26 2.11 -5.11
N ARG A 28 0.88 2.50 -6.21
CA ARG A 28 0.98 1.71 -7.43
C ARG A 28 2.44 1.39 -7.70
N ASP A 29 2.72 0.16 -8.07
CA ASP A 29 4.04 -0.22 -8.53
C ASP A 29 4.29 0.33 -9.95
N THR A 30 5.37 1.10 -10.08
CA THR A 30 5.81 1.77 -11.31
C THR A 30 6.88 1.00 -12.04
N GLU A 31 7.66 0.14 -11.35
CA GLU A 31 8.49 -0.86 -12.02
C GLU A 31 7.58 -1.71 -12.90
N CYS A 32 6.35 -1.95 -12.42
CA CYS A 32 5.28 -2.68 -13.08
C CYS A 32 4.36 -1.87 -14.01
N MET A 33 4.84 -0.88 -14.75
CA MET A 33 4.25 -0.61 -16.09
C MET A 33 4.30 -1.86 -17.04
N ALA A 34 4.64 -3.05 -16.53
CA ALA A 34 5.61 -4.00 -17.06
C ALA A 34 5.03 -5.27 -17.70
N VAL A 35 3.72 -5.51 -17.67
CA VAL A 35 3.13 -6.56 -18.52
C VAL A 35 1.81 -6.09 -19.10
N ARG A 36 1.84 -5.67 -20.37
CA ARG A 36 0.64 -5.43 -21.21
C ARG A 36 -0.38 -4.42 -20.62
N GLY A 37 0.06 -3.44 -19.84
CA GLY A 37 -0.81 -2.40 -19.27
C GLY A 37 -1.59 -2.81 -18.02
N VAL A 38 -1.20 -3.90 -17.36
CA VAL A 38 -1.72 -4.28 -16.04
C VAL A 38 -0.88 -3.60 -14.96
N TYR A 39 -1.54 -2.85 -14.09
CA TYR A 39 -0.92 -2.16 -12.95
C TYR A 39 -1.32 -2.86 -11.65
N PHE A 40 -0.36 -3.07 -10.75
CA PHE A 40 -0.63 -3.59 -9.42
C PHE A 40 -0.66 -2.47 -8.39
N CYS A 41 -1.75 -2.45 -7.61
CA CYS A 41 -1.92 -1.52 -6.50
C CYS A 41 -1.74 -2.24 -5.17
N TYR A 42 -1.15 -1.54 -4.21
CA TYR A 42 -0.84 -2.03 -2.88
C TYR A 42 -1.25 -1.00 -1.82
N VAL A 43 -1.33 -1.46 -0.58
CA VAL A 43 -1.42 -0.58 0.59
C VAL A 43 -0.06 -0.46 1.23
N LEU A 44 0.44 0.76 1.36
CA LEU A 44 1.61 1.09 2.15
C LEU A 44 1.16 1.58 3.53
N THR A 45 1.33 0.73 4.54
CA THR A 45 0.89 1.03 5.91
C THR A 45 1.76 2.12 6.55
N LYS A 46 1.26 2.75 7.62
CA LYS A 46 2.00 3.77 8.38
C LYS A 46 3.34 3.27 8.95
N GLU A 47 3.46 1.97 9.16
CA GLU A 47 4.63 1.28 9.67
C GLU A 47 5.68 1.00 8.58
N GLY A 48 5.35 1.25 7.30
CA GLY A 48 6.25 1.06 6.16
C GLY A 48 6.11 -0.32 5.49
N HIS A 49 5.04 -1.08 5.77
CA HIS A 49 4.81 -2.36 5.11
C HIS A 49 4.01 -2.18 3.82
N VAL A 50 4.44 -2.83 2.75
CA VAL A 50 3.70 -2.90 1.48
C VAL A 50 2.91 -4.21 1.44
N GLN A 51 1.60 -4.12 1.23
CA GLN A 51 0.70 -5.27 1.28
C GLN A 51 -0.24 -5.29 0.08
N ASN A 52 -0.54 -6.48 -0.43
CA ASN A 52 -1.62 -6.64 -1.39
C ASN A 52 -2.96 -6.23 -0.75
N ILE A 53 -3.79 -5.53 -1.52
CA ILE A 53 -5.06 -4.97 -1.06
C ILE A 53 -6.00 -6.05 -0.47
N ASP A 54 -6.10 -7.22 -1.11
CA ASP A 54 -6.97 -8.30 -0.63
C ASP A 54 -6.50 -8.84 0.73
N TYR A 55 -5.19 -9.05 0.88
CA TYR A 55 -4.60 -9.48 2.15
C TYR A 55 -4.81 -8.44 3.26
N TYR A 56 -4.59 -7.16 2.94
CA TYR A 56 -4.76 -6.06 3.88
C TYR A 56 -6.20 -5.99 4.44
N TYR A 57 -7.22 -6.11 3.59
CA TYR A 57 -8.60 -6.07 4.07
C TYR A 57 -9.03 -7.32 4.83
N ARG A 58 -8.62 -8.52 4.39
CA ARG A 58 -8.94 -9.76 5.10
C ARG A 58 -8.37 -9.76 6.51
N THR A 59 -7.10 -9.40 6.66
CA THR A 59 -6.46 -9.36 7.98
C THR A 59 -7.11 -8.34 8.92
N ARG A 60 -7.52 -7.18 8.42
CA ARG A 60 -8.23 -6.18 9.24
C ARG A 60 -9.68 -6.57 9.57
N GLN A 61 -10.39 -7.23 8.66
CA GLN A 61 -11.72 -7.76 8.96
C GLN A 61 -11.67 -8.85 10.02
N THR A 62 -10.68 -9.75 9.95
CA THR A 62 -10.48 -10.78 10.99
C THR A 62 -10.07 -10.16 12.33
N ALA A 63 -9.23 -9.12 12.33
CA ALA A 63 -8.86 -8.41 13.54
C ALA A 63 -10.04 -7.64 14.18
N GLY A 64 -10.97 -7.11 13.36
CA GLY A 64 -12.15 -6.38 13.81
C GLY A 64 -13.30 -7.25 14.33
N GLN A 65 -13.28 -8.56 14.07
CA GLN A 65 -14.28 -9.51 14.57
C GLN A 65 -13.91 -10.13 15.93
N SER A 66 -12.75 -9.77 16.49
CA SER A 66 -12.24 -10.29 17.76
C SER A 66 -12.37 -9.29 18.93
N ALA A 67 -13.24 -8.28 18.81
CA ALA A 67 -13.48 -7.25 19.82
C ALA A 67 -14.93 -7.31 20.34
#